data_AF-A0A958A205-F1
#
_entry.id   AF-A0A958A205-F1
#
_cell.length_a   1.000
_cell.length_b   1.000
_cell.length_c   1.000
_cell.angle_alpha   90.00
_cell.angle_beta   90.00
_cell.angle_gamma   90.00
#
_symmetry.space_group_name_H-M   'P 1'
#
loop_
_entity.id
_entity.type
_entity.pdbx_description
1 polymer ?
#
loop_
_entity_poly.entity_id
_entity_poly.type
_entity_poly.pdbx_seq_one_letter_code
_entity_poly.pdbx_strand_id
1 'polypeptide(L)'
;MIAIIGGGVFGLSIGWYLARSGQAVTIFERGQVGRGATWAAAGMLMPWKLSNSFSDDLFALQQDSHQRWPRFAQELSDVSDVPLHYQTDGRFFVALFDNAVQRLERQ
;
A
#
# COMPACT_ATOMS: atom_id res chain seq x y z
N MET A 1 -24.22 5.03 10.73
CA MET A 1 -23.71 5.41 9.39
C MET A 1 -22.35 6.03 9.57
N ILE A 2 -21.34 5.57 8.83
CA ILE A 2 -19.96 6.07 8.87
C ILE A 2 -19.68 6.84 7.59
N ALA A 3 -19.22 8.09 7.71
CA ALA A 3 -18.80 8.90 6.56
C ALA A 3 -17.27 8.88 6.44
N ILE A 4 -16.76 8.63 5.23
CA ILE A 4 -15.33 8.66 4.92
C ILE A 4 -15.10 9.77 3.90
N ILE A 5 -14.16 10.68 4.19
CA ILE A 5 -13.77 11.76 3.27
C ILE A 5 -12.48 11.35 2.56
N GLY A 6 -12.56 11.12 1.25
CA GLY A 6 -11.46 10.73 0.37
C GLY A 6 -11.67 9.35 -0.26
N GLY A 7 -11.70 9.31 -1.59
CA GLY A 7 -11.82 8.10 -2.42
C GLY A 7 -10.49 7.55 -2.92
N GLY A 8 -9.40 7.74 -2.17
CA GLY A 8 -8.11 7.10 -2.43
C GLY A 8 -8.03 5.69 -1.84
N VAL A 9 -6.90 5.00 -2.03
CA VAL A 9 -6.68 3.62 -1.55
C VAL A 9 -6.95 3.45 -0.06
N PHE A 10 -6.58 4.43 0.78
CA PHE A 10 -6.88 4.35 2.22
C PHE A 10 -8.39 4.40 2.50
N GLY A 11 -9.11 5.38 1.93
CA GLY A 11 -10.54 5.54 2.16
C GLY A 11 -11.36 4.37 1.61
N LEU A 12 -10.99 3.87 0.43
CA LEU A 12 -11.62 2.69 -0.18
C LEU A 12 -11.35 1.42 0.64
N SER A 13 -10.11 1.17 1.06
CA SER A 13 -9.79 0.00 1.88
C SER A 13 -10.49 0.03 3.24
N ILE A 14 -10.52 1.18 3.91
CA ILE A 14 -11.25 1.35 5.17
C ILE A 14 -12.75 1.10 4.95
N GLY A 15 -13.33 1.73 3.93
CA GLY A 15 -14.75 1.59 3.62
C GLY A 15 -15.13 0.16 3.27
N TRP A 16 -14.28 -0.56 2.55
CA TRP A 16 -14.49 -1.96 2.20
C TRP A 16 -14.52 -2.87 3.43
N TYR A 17 -13.56 -2.73 4.34
CA TYR A 17 -13.55 -3.53 5.58
C TYR A 17 -14.73 -3.17 6.51
N LEU A 18 -15.12 -1.89 6.58
CA LEU A 18 -16.30 -1.48 7.36
C LEU A 18 -17.60 -2.01 6.75
N ALA A 19 -17.77 -1.93 5.43
CA ALA A 19 -18.94 -2.49 4.75
C ALA A 19 -19.04 -4.02 4.95
N ARG A 20 -17.92 -4.74 4.86
CA ARG A 20 -17.86 -6.19 5.12
C ARG A 20 -18.21 -6.57 6.57
N SER A 21 -18.02 -5.66 7.53
CA SER A 21 -18.45 -5.86 8.92
C SER A 21 -19.90 -5.42 9.18
N GLY A 22 -20.69 -5.21 8.12
CA GLY A 22 -22.11 -4.88 8.20
C GLY A 22 -22.41 -3.42 8.52
N GLN A 23 -21.41 -2.54 8.47
CA GLN A 23 -21.61 -1.12 8.71
C GLN A 23 -22.13 -0.40 7.47
N ALA A 24 -23.07 0.52 7.65
CA ALA A 24 -23.48 1.44 6.59
C ALA A 24 -22.42 2.54 6.42
N VAL A 25 -21.74 2.55 5.27
CA VAL A 25 -20.64 3.47 4.95
C VAL A 25 -20.96 4.30 3.71
N THR A 26 -20.66 5.59 3.77
CA THR A 26 -20.69 6.49 2.61
C THR A 26 -19.32 7.13 2.42
N ILE A 27 -18.75 7.01 1.22
CA ILE A 27 -17.46 7.61 0.86
C ILE A 27 -17.70 8.84 0.01
N PHE A 28 -17.13 9.97 0.41
CA PHE A 28 -17.19 11.23 -0.32
C PHE A 28 -15.83 11.51 -0.96
N GLU A 29 -15.80 11.60 -2.28
CA GLU A 29 -14.63 12.00 -3.06
C GLU A 29 -14.96 13.29 -3.82
N ARG A 30 -14.04 14.26 -3.81
CA ARG A 30 -14.24 15.55 -4.47
C ARG A 30 -14.18 15.44 -6.00
N GLY A 31 -13.37 14.51 -6.52
CA GLY A 31 -13.14 14.29 -7.94
C GLY A 31 -13.50 12.88 -8.36
N GLN A 32 -12.65 12.29 -9.20
CA GLN A 32 -12.80 10.88 -9.57
C GLN A 32 -12.07 10.00 -8.55
N VAL A 33 -12.78 8.96 -8.09
CA VAL A 33 -12.24 7.93 -7.18
C VAL A 33 -10.91 7.38 -7.71
N GLY A 34 -9.94 7.24 -6.81
CA GLY A 34 -8.61 6.73 -7.11
C GLY A 34 -7.68 7.72 -7.83
N ARG A 35 -8.16 8.85 -8.38
CA ARG A 35 -7.34 9.76 -9.21
C ARG A 35 -6.44 10.75 -8.46
N GLY A 36 -6.33 10.61 -7.14
CA GLY A 36 -5.36 11.36 -6.33
C GLY A 36 -3.97 10.71 -6.33
N ALA A 37 -3.29 10.77 -5.18
CA ALA A 37 -1.98 10.13 -4.98
C ALA A 37 -1.98 8.63 -5.26
N THR A 38 -3.12 7.95 -5.06
CA THR A 38 -3.29 6.52 -5.41
C THR A 38 -3.00 6.24 -6.88
N TRP A 39 -3.48 7.08 -7.79
CA TRP A 39 -3.22 6.92 -9.23
C TRP A 39 -1.77 7.24 -9.61
N ALA A 40 -1.16 8.20 -8.93
CA ALA A 40 0.22 8.61 -9.20
C ALA A 40 1.27 7.66 -8.60
N ALA A 41 0.90 6.79 -7.64
CA ALA A 41 1.82 5.89 -6.98
C ALA A 41 2.30 4.78 -7.93
N ALA A 42 3.58 4.44 -7.84
CA ALA A 42 4.18 3.37 -8.65
C ALA A 42 3.77 1.94 -8.23
N GLY A 43 3.07 1.77 -7.11
CA GLY A 43 2.70 0.44 -6.58
C GLY A 43 3.79 -0.30 -5.78
N MET A 44 4.89 0.40 -5.45
CA MET A 44 6.00 -0.02 -4.59
C MET A 44 5.60 -0.71 -3.28
N LEU A 45 5.74 -2.04 -3.13
CA LEU A 45 5.56 -2.72 -1.85
C LEU A 45 6.91 -2.93 -1.17
N MET A 46 7.17 -2.11 -0.16
CA MET A 46 8.50 -1.96 0.40
C MET A 46 8.53 -2.44 1.85
N PRO A 47 8.98 -3.67 2.17
CA PRO A 47 9.12 -4.16 3.55
C PRO A 47 10.36 -3.69 4.32
N TRP A 48 11.10 -2.67 3.86
CA TRP A 48 12.34 -2.19 4.49
C TRP A 48 12.26 -0.70 4.86
N LYS A 49 13.12 -0.28 5.79
CA LYS A 49 13.22 1.10 6.22
C LYS A 49 13.85 1.95 5.12
N LEU A 50 13.10 2.93 4.59
CA LEU A 50 13.56 3.84 3.53
C LEU A 50 14.58 4.86 4.02
N SER A 51 14.54 5.19 5.32
CA SER A 51 15.43 6.15 5.97
C SER A 51 15.51 5.87 7.47
N ASN A 52 16.68 6.07 8.06
CA ASN A 52 16.86 6.00 9.52
C ASN A 52 16.02 7.03 10.28
N SER A 53 15.48 8.04 9.60
CA SER A 53 14.58 9.05 10.19
C SER A 53 13.18 8.53 10.52
N PHE A 54 12.77 7.35 10.03
CA PHE A 54 11.47 6.76 10.39
C PHE A 54 11.52 6.12 11.78
N SER A 55 10.42 6.20 12.54
CA SER A 55 10.31 5.52 13.82
C SER A 55 10.24 4.01 13.65
N ASP A 56 10.64 3.27 14.68
CA ASP A 56 10.58 1.81 14.66
C ASP A 56 9.13 1.30 14.72
N ASP A 57 8.21 2.05 15.34
CA ASP A 57 6.77 1.77 15.32
C ASP A 57 6.19 1.82 13.90
N LEU A 58 6.58 2.84 13.11
CA LEU A 58 6.14 2.95 11.73
C LEU A 58 6.71 1.80 10.88
N PHE A 59 7.96 1.42 11.15
CA PHE A 59 8.57 0.28 10.48
C PHE A 59 7.90 -1.05 10.84
N ALA A 60 7.51 -1.25 12.11
CA ALA A 60 6.74 -2.41 12.55
C ALA A 60 5.37 -2.48 11.85
N LEU A 61 4.67 -1.35 11.77
CA LEU A 61 3.39 -1.26 11.05
C LEU A 61 3.54 -1.56 9.55
N GLN A 62 4.60 -1.06 8.92
CA GLN A 62 4.90 -1.32 7.51
C GLN A 62 5.15 -2.82 7.26
N GLN A 63 5.91 -3.49 8.15
CA GLN A 63 6.14 -4.93 8.05
C GLN A 63 4.86 -5.74 8.24
N ASP A 64 4.04 -5.41 9.25
CA ASP A 64 2.74 -6.07 9.47
C ASP A 64 1.81 -5.90 8.26
N SER A 65 1.71 -4.68 7.71
CA SER A 65 0.93 -4.42 6.49
C SER A 65 1.44 -5.23 5.29
N HIS A 66 2.76 -5.35 5.12
CA HIS A 66 3.36 -6.12 4.03
C HIS A 66 3.05 -7.62 4.16
N GLN A 67 3.08 -8.17 5.38
CA GLN A 67 2.74 -9.59 5.61
C GLN A 67 1.27 -9.91 5.27
N ARG A 68 0.37 -8.93 5.38
CA ARG A 68 -1.06 -9.10 5.07
C ARG A 68 -1.39 -9.00 3.58
N TRP A 69 -0.45 -8.52 2.75
CA TRP A 69 -0.72 -8.24 1.34
C TRP A 69 -1.15 -9.43 0.48
N PRO A 70 -0.53 -10.62 0.58
CA PRO A 70 -0.98 -11.78 -0.19
C PRO A 70 -2.45 -12.11 0.05
N ARG A 71 -2.88 -12.07 1.31
CA ARG A 71 -4.28 -12.31 1.69
C ARG A 71 -5.20 -11.23 1.13
N PHE A 72 -4.83 -9.96 1.28
CA PHE A 72 -5.64 -8.86 0.76
C PHE A 72 -5.79 -8.92 -0.77
N ALA A 73 -4.70 -9.24 -1.48
CA ALA A 73 -4.71 -9.39 -2.93
C ALA A 73 -5.68 -10.50 -3.38
N GLN A 74 -5.68 -11.63 -2.67
CA GLN A 74 -6.64 -12.70 -2.89
C GLN A 74 -8.07 -12.25 -2.62
N GLU A 75 -8.32 -11.67 -1.44
CA GLU A 75 -9.67 -11.24 -1.05
C GLU A 75 -10.26 -10.19 -2.03
N LEU A 76 -9.43 -9.33 -2.63
CA LEU A 76 -9.88 -8.42 -3.68
C LEU A 76 -10.18 -9.13 -5.00
N SER A 77 -9.32 -10.07 -5.40
CA SER A 77 -9.51 -10.85 -6.62
C SER A 77 -10.79 -11.71 -6.57
N ASP A 78 -11.16 -12.18 -5.38
CA ASP A 78 -12.36 -12.98 -5.17
C ASP A 78 -13.67 -12.19 -5.32
N VAL A 79 -13.63 -10.87 -5.14
CA VAL A 79 -14.83 -10.01 -5.12
C VAL A 79 -14.88 -9.00 -6.28
N SER A 80 -13.88 -8.99 -7.15
CA SER A 80 -13.74 -8.03 -8.23
C SER A 80 -13.02 -8.62 -9.42
N ASP A 81 -13.58 -8.44 -10.62
CA ASP A 81 -12.95 -8.84 -11.88
C ASP A 81 -11.82 -7.90 -12.33
N VAL A 82 -11.51 -6.86 -11.55
CA VAL A 82 -10.41 -5.93 -11.85
C VAL A 82 -9.06 -6.58 -11.52
N PRO A 83 -8.13 -6.72 -12.50
CA PRO A 83 -6.83 -7.32 -12.26
C PRO A 83 -5.97 -6.43 -11.35
N LEU A 84 -5.46 -7.00 -10.26
CA LEU A 84 -4.63 -6.27 -9.28
C LEU A 84 -3.16 -6.18 -9.70
N HIS A 85 -2.69 -7.06 -10.59
CA HIS A 85 -1.29 -7.15 -11.02
C HIS A 85 -0.28 -7.22 -9.85
N TYR A 86 -0.65 -7.90 -8.76
CA TYR A 86 0.23 -8.13 -7.62
C TYR A 86 1.39 -9.06 -7.99
N GLN A 87 2.62 -8.65 -7.70
CA GLN A 87 3.85 -9.38 -8.02
C GLN A 87 4.74 -9.52 -6.78
N THR A 88 5.48 -10.64 -6.72
CA THR A 88 6.41 -10.97 -5.63
C THR A 88 7.82 -11.24 -6.14
N ASP A 89 8.15 -10.76 -7.34
CA ASP A 89 9.42 -11.03 -8.04
C ASP A 89 10.64 -10.35 -7.39
N GLY A 90 10.42 -9.68 -6.25
CA GLY A 90 11.43 -8.96 -5.52
C GLY A 90 11.79 -7.64 -6.20
N ARG A 91 13.03 -7.22 -6.02
CA ARG A 91 13.55 -5.95 -6.54
C ARG A 91 15.06 -6.00 -6.66
N PHE A 92 15.60 -5.12 -7.49
CA PHE A 92 17.03 -4.90 -7.61
C PHE A 92 17.40 -3.50 -7.17
N PHE A 93 18.42 -3.40 -6.34
CA PHE A 93 19.15 -2.15 -6.15
C PHE A 93 20.36 -2.15 -7.06
N VAL A 94 20.48 -1.11 -7.89
CA VAL A 94 21.61 -0.95 -8.78
C VAL A 94 22.48 0.19 -8.25
N ALA A 95 23.75 -0.10 -7.98
CA ALA A 95 24.74 0.92 -7.69
C ALA A 95 25.37 1.41 -9.00
N LEU A 96 25.23 2.70 -9.28
CA LEU A 96 25.79 3.32 -10.49
C LEU A 96 27.15 3.98 -10.24
N PHE A 97 27.56 4.11 -8.97
CA PHE A 97 28.78 4.78 -8.54
C PHE A 97 29.35 4.10 -7.28
N ASP A 98 30.65 4.23 -7.05
CA ASP A 98 31.37 3.54 -5.95
C ASP A 98 30.80 3.84 -4.55
N ASN A 99 30.36 5.08 -4.32
CA ASN A 99 29.73 5.44 -3.05
C ASN A 99 28.38 4.72 -2.83
N ALA A 100 27.67 4.38 -3.91
CA ALA A 100 26.44 3.60 -3.84
C ALA A 100 26.75 2.11 -3.56
N VAL A 101 27.87 1.58 -4.09
CA VAL A 101 28.34 0.21 -3.80
C VAL A 101 28.61 0.07 -2.30
N GLN A 102 29.42 0.97 -1.73
CA GLN A 102 29.75 0.94 -0.30
C GLN A 102 28.52 1.06 0.61
N ARG A 103 27.45 1.72 0.14
CA ARG A 103 26.20 1.84 0.90
C ARG A 103 25.36 0.57 0.83
N LEU A 104 25.37 -0.15 -0.29
CA LEU A 104 24.68 -1.44 -0.43
C LEU A 104 25.40 -2.55 0.36
N GLU A 105 26.73 -2.55 0.42
CA GLU A 105 27.50 -3.54 1.19
C GLU A 105 27.30 -3.43 2.71
N ARG A 106 26.79 -2.30 3.20
CA ARG A 106 26.57 -2.02 4.63
C ARG A 106 25.12 -2.21 5.09
N GLN A 107 24.20 -2.55 4.18
CA GLN A 107 22.79 -2.83 4.48
C GLN A 107 22.57 -4.32 4.71
#